data_AF-A0A353TDJ1-F1
#
_entry.id   AF-A0A353TDJ1-F1
#
_cell.length_a   1.000
_cell.length_b   1.000
_cell.length_c   1.000
_cell.angle_alpha   90.00
_cell.angle_beta   90.00
_cell.angle_gamma   90.00
#
_symmetry.space_group_name_H-M   'P 1'
#
loop_
_entity.id
_entity.type
_entity.pdbx_description
1 polymer ?
#
loop_
_entity_poly.entity_id
_entity_poly.type
_entity_poly.pdbx_seq_one_letter_code
_entity_poly.pdbx_strand_id
1 'polypeptide(L)'
;MITLNTNNFGGGSVTLKDYQSSGLCILNGKITVDPTQPAYMAATRLELDLPADFVMGRSAMSTAILVSNASIYRFGTVLHCWIENNTLCIEKLTAWNTHGTYEIHINAAFVTRGYRGTFSQTPTKSLTILNTDAFLFSQYRYVEKDDFVFFVATFTKFPDYNTQGQGPFTLELSGFASDVLVEIPLIVNGSVYVSGQKGSMLTIGTFDNGNLTFSYPAGATDMGGEDSFFNFFAVRG
;
A
#
# COMPACT_ATOMS: atom_id res chain seq x y z
N MET A 1 -15.92 3.38 -6.75
CA MET A 1 -14.73 3.42 -7.61
C MET A 1 -14.71 4.78 -8.31
N ILE A 2 -13.54 5.43 -8.37
CA ILE A 2 -13.32 6.72 -9.03
C ILE A 2 -12.28 6.61 -10.14
N THR A 3 -12.41 7.46 -11.15
CA THR A 3 -11.43 7.59 -12.25
C THR A 3 -10.87 9.00 -12.27
N LEU A 4 -9.54 9.12 -12.23
CA LEU A 4 -8.77 10.35 -12.21
C LEU A 4 -8.11 10.52 -13.58
N ASN A 5 -8.64 11.42 -14.41
CA ASN A 5 -8.22 11.58 -15.80
C ASN A 5 -7.11 12.62 -16.00
N THR A 6 -6.87 13.47 -14.99
CA THR A 6 -5.93 14.58 -15.07
C THR A 6 -4.94 14.51 -13.91
N ASN A 7 -3.68 14.76 -14.23
CA ASN A 7 -2.60 14.86 -13.24
C ASN A 7 -1.53 15.84 -13.71
N ASN A 8 -0.72 16.34 -12.78
CA ASN A 8 0.31 17.34 -13.04
C ASN A 8 1.68 16.76 -13.46
N PHE A 9 1.81 15.44 -13.59
CA PHE A 9 3.09 14.76 -13.80
C PHE A 9 3.19 13.97 -15.12
N GLY A 10 2.15 14.03 -15.96
CA GLY A 10 2.13 13.39 -17.28
C GLY A 10 1.84 11.88 -17.24
N GLY A 11 1.25 11.40 -16.15
CA GLY A 11 0.74 10.02 -16.05
C GLY A 11 -0.54 9.80 -16.85
N GLY A 12 -0.91 8.54 -17.05
CA GLY A 12 -2.20 8.17 -17.64
C GLY A 12 -3.38 8.35 -16.67
N SER A 13 -4.58 7.99 -17.15
CA SER A 13 -5.77 7.89 -16.30
C SER A 13 -5.59 6.80 -15.25
N VAL A 14 -6.06 7.06 -14.04
CA VAL A 14 -5.95 6.18 -12.88
C VAL A 14 -7.34 5.82 -12.39
N THR A 15 -7.55 4.54 -12.06
CA THR A 15 -8.77 4.10 -11.38
C THR A 15 -8.44 3.64 -9.98
N LEU A 16 -9.15 4.17 -8.99
CA LEU A 16 -9.01 3.80 -7.58
C LEU A 16 -10.35 3.25 -7.07
N LYS A 17 -10.33 2.16 -6.29
CA LYS A 17 -11.47 1.85 -5.42
C LYS A 17 -11.51 2.88 -4.30
N ASP A 18 -12.71 3.24 -3.89
CA ASP A 18 -12.91 4.28 -2.89
C ASP A 18 -14.12 3.99 -2.01
N TYR A 19 -13.98 4.39 -0.74
CA TYR A 19 -15.07 4.64 0.18
C TYR A 19 -14.96 6.09 0.62
N GLN A 20 -16.05 6.84 0.56
CA GLN A 20 -16.04 8.28 0.81
C GLN A 20 -17.05 8.67 1.89
N SER A 21 -16.56 9.41 2.87
CA SER A 21 -17.36 10.22 3.78
C SER A 21 -16.60 11.52 4.08
N SER A 22 -17.28 12.49 4.69
CA SER A 22 -16.61 13.74 5.09
C SER A 22 -15.55 13.54 6.19
N GLY A 23 -15.69 12.47 6.99
CA GLY A 23 -14.82 12.14 8.13
C GLY A 23 -13.66 11.21 7.80
N LEU A 24 -13.88 10.29 6.85
CA LEU A 24 -13.00 9.20 6.49
C LEU A 24 -13.17 8.90 4.99
N CYS A 25 -12.05 8.83 4.29
CA CYS A 25 -11.98 8.35 2.91
C CYS A 25 -10.95 7.22 2.86
N ILE A 26 -11.23 6.17 2.11
CA ILE A 26 -10.26 5.09 1.87
C ILE A 26 -10.08 4.99 0.37
N LEU A 27 -8.82 4.95 -0.07
CA LEU A 27 -8.48 4.76 -1.47
C LEU A 27 -7.59 3.53 -1.63
N ASN A 28 -7.91 2.71 -2.63
CA ASN A 28 -7.13 1.55 -3.03
C ASN A 28 -6.79 1.57 -4.51
N GLY A 29 -5.52 1.35 -4.82
CA GLY A 29 -5.04 1.18 -6.18
C GLY A 29 -3.58 1.58 -6.30
N LYS A 30 -3.14 1.78 -7.54
CA LYS A 30 -1.78 2.21 -7.83
C LYS A 30 -1.73 3.18 -8.99
N ILE A 31 -0.70 4.00 -8.99
CA ILE A 31 -0.37 4.91 -10.09
C ILE A 31 1.02 4.58 -10.62
N THR A 32 1.24 4.78 -11.91
CA THR A 32 2.58 4.68 -12.52
C THR A 32 3.11 6.08 -12.74
N VAL A 33 4.36 6.30 -12.35
CA VAL A 33 5.08 7.56 -12.57
C VAL A 33 6.26 7.30 -13.48
N ASP A 34 6.43 8.17 -14.47
CA ASP A 34 7.57 8.20 -15.37
C ASP A 34 8.40 9.47 -15.09
N PRO A 35 9.57 9.34 -14.44
CA PRO A 35 10.42 10.48 -14.12
C PRO A 35 10.99 11.24 -15.33
N THR A 36 10.87 10.68 -16.53
CA THR A 36 11.36 11.30 -17.77
C THR A 36 10.36 12.30 -18.37
N GLN A 37 9.12 12.33 -17.87
CA GLN A 37 8.10 13.26 -18.34
C GLN A 37 8.44 14.70 -17.98
N PRO A 38 8.37 15.67 -18.93
CA PRO A 38 8.59 17.09 -18.63
C PRO A 38 7.65 17.63 -17.55
N ALA A 39 6.39 17.16 -17.55
CA ALA A 39 5.41 17.52 -16.53
C ALA A 39 5.86 17.06 -15.12
N TYR A 40 6.33 15.81 -14.99
CA TYR A 40 6.93 15.33 -13.75
C TYR A 40 8.12 16.19 -13.33
N MET A 41 9.03 16.53 -14.26
CA MET A 41 10.21 17.34 -13.93
C MET A 41 9.82 18.72 -13.38
N ALA A 42 8.80 19.35 -13.94
CA ALA A 42 8.28 20.66 -13.52
C ALA A 42 7.47 20.61 -12.21
N ALA A 43 6.81 19.50 -11.91
CA ALA A 43 6.00 19.35 -10.71
C ALA A 43 6.85 19.39 -9.42
N THR A 44 6.34 20.03 -8.37
CA THR A 44 6.97 20.06 -7.03
C THR A 44 6.44 18.95 -6.10
N ARG A 45 5.22 18.48 -6.37
CA ARG A 45 4.55 17.31 -5.78
C ARG A 45 3.67 16.68 -6.85
N LEU A 46 3.29 15.42 -6.69
CA LEU A 46 2.38 14.75 -7.62
C LEU A 46 0.94 15.06 -7.23
N GLU A 47 0.14 15.47 -8.19
CA GLU A 47 -1.27 15.80 -7.98
C GLU A 47 -2.12 15.07 -9.01
N LEU A 48 -3.20 14.45 -8.54
CA LEU A 48 -4.29 13.96 -9.37
C LEU A 48 -5.56 14.70 -9.01
N ASP A 49 -6.28 15.17 -10.02
CA ASP A 49 -7.54 15.87 -9.83
C ASP A 49 -8.63 14.88 -9.41
N LEU A 50 -9.26 15.15 -8.27
CA LEU A 50 -10.40 14.36 -7.80
C LEU A 50 -11.68 14.80 -8.54
N PRO A 51 -12.69 13.92 -8.66
CA PRO A 51 -13.99 14.30 -9.21
C PRO A 51 -14.60 15.51 -8.48
N ALA A 52 -15.41 16.31 -9.18
CA ALA A 52 -16.00 17.52 -8.59
C ALA A 52 -16.97 17.24 -7.43
N ASP A 53 -17.54 16.02 -7.40
CA ASP A 53 -18.44 15.52 -6.37
C ASP A 53 -17.72 14.68 -5.28
N PHE A 54 -16.39 14.68 -5.27
CA PHE A 54 -15.61 13.97 -4.26
C PHE A 54 -15.86 14.57 -2.85
N VAL A 55 -16.20 13.71 -1.88
CA VAL A 55 -16.80 14.16 -0.61
C VAL A 55 -15.79 14.82 0.33
N MET A 56 -14.55 14.32 0.37
CA MET A 56 -13.52 14.82 1.29
C MET A 56 -12.71 15.94 0.66
N GLY A 57 -12.94 17.19 1.08
CA GLY A 57 -12.19 18.34 0.56
C GLY A 57 -10.78 18.54 1.13
N ARG A 58 -10.49 18.01 2.33
CA ARG A 58 -9.16 18.07 2.97
C ARG A 58 -8.95 16.95 3.99
N SER A 59 -7.76 16.36 4.00
CA SER A 59 -7.37 15.32 4.97
C SER A 59 -6.16 15.72 5.83
N ALA A 60 -5.94 14.96 6.90
CA ALA A 60 -4.63 14.83 7.53
C ALA A 60 -3.67 14.09 6.59
N MET A 61 -2.38 14.10 6.93
CA MET A 61 -1.38 13.32 6.20
C MET A 61 -1.66 11.82 6.37
N SER A 62 -1.65 11.11 5.25
CA SER A 62 -1.65 9.66 5.16
C SER A 62 -0.38 9.19 4.43
N THR A 63 -0.35 7.92 4.04
CA THR A 63 0.82 7.28 3.45
C THR A 63 0.48 6.56 2.15
N ALA A 64 1.40 6.62 1.19
CA ALA A 64 1.43 5.73 0.03
C ALA A 64 2.81 5.04 0.00
N ILE A 65 3.01 4.04 -0.86
CA ILE A 65 4.28 3.33 -0.95
C ILE A 65 4.78 3.38 -2.39
N LEU A 66 5.95 4.00 -2.59
CA LEU A 66 6.67 3.94 -3.85
C LEU A 66 7.31 2.55 -3.99
N VAL A 67 7.15 1.95 -5.17
CA VAL A 67 7.76 0.67 -5.55
C VAL A 67 8.47 0.85 -6.89
N SER A 68 9.79 0.74 -6.90
CA SER A 68 10.57 0.80 -8.14
C SER A 68 10.22 -0.36 -9.08
N ASN A 69 10.12 -0.09 -10.39
CA ASN A 69 10.02 -1.16 -11.39
C ASN A 69 11.40 -1.67 -11.86
N ALA A 70 12.50 -1.11 -11.36
CA ALA A 70 13.84 -1.60 -11.70
C ALA A 70 14.03 -3.05 -11.23
N SER A 71 14.43 -3.91 -12.16
CA SER A 71 14.54 -5.36 -11.96
C SER A 71 15.59 -5.76 -10.93
N ILE A 72 16.69 -5.01 -10.83
CA ILE A 72 17.80 -5.40 -9.96
C ILE A 72 17.43 -5.30 -8.49
N TYR A 73 16.51 -4.40 -8.12
CA TYR A 73 15.98 -4.30 -6.78
C TYR A 73 14.66 -3.51 -6.82
N ARG A 74 13.52 -4.17 -6.53
CA ARG A 74 12.22 -3.49 -6.30
C ARG A 74 12.25 -2.70 -5.00
N PHE A 75 13.17 -1.75 -4.90
CA PHE A 75 13.32 -0.91 -3.73
C PHE A 75 12.22 0.14 -3.69
N GLY A 76 11.80 0.47 -2.48
CA GLY A 76 10.74 1.43 -2.27
C GLY A 76 10.76 2.07 -0.91
N THR A 77 9.89 3.05 -0.73
CA THR A 77 9.78 3.81 0.50
C THR A 77 8.36 4.29 0.70
N VAL A 78 8.02 4.60 1.95
CA VAL A 78 6.78 5.29 2.29
C VAL A 78 6.86 6.72 1.77
N LEU A 79 5.75 7.20 1.21
CA LEU A 79 5.51 8.55 0.74
C LEU A 79 4.41 9.21 1.58
N HIS A 80 4.53 10.50 1.84
CA HIS A 80 3.40 11.31 2.28
C HIS A 80 2.33 11.41 1.19
N CYS A 81 1.08 11.20 1.57
CA CYS A 81 -0.08 11.32 0.69
C CYS A 81 -1.27 11.97 1.42
N TRP A 82 -1.93 12.94 0.81
CA TRP A 82 -3.04 13.67 1.45
C TRP A 82 -4.02 14.24 0.41
N ILE A 83 -5.16 14.70 0.88
CA ILE A 83 -6.17 15.36 0.07
C ILE A 83 -6.20 16.84 0.44
N GLU A 84 -6.11 17.73 -0.55
CA GLU A 84 -6.38 19.16 -0.38
C GLU A 84 -6.94 19.75 -1.67
N ASN A 85 -7.84 20.73 -1.55
CA ASN A 85 -8.32 21.53 -2.67
C ASN A 85 -8.80 20.68 -3.87
N ASN A 86 -9.52 19.59 -3.58
CA ASN A 86 -10.01 18.64 -4.58
C ASN A 86 -8.91 17.92 -5.40
N THR A 87 -7.74 17.73 -4.81
CA THR A 87 -6.64 16.96 -5.40
C THR A 87 -6.14 15.90 -4.42
N LEU A 88 -5.75 14.75 -4.97
CA LEU A 88 -4.94 13.78 -4.27
C LEU A 88 -3.48 14.15 -4.46
N CYS A 89 -2.83 14.61 -3.39
CA CYS A 89 -1.44 15.01 -3.38
C CYS A 89 -0.56 13.87 -2.86
N ILE A 90 0.59 13.68 -3.51
CA ILE A 90 1.62 12.73 -3.08
C ILE A 90 2.98 13.45 -3.15
N GLU A 91 3.83 13.24 -2.16
CA GLU A 91 5.18 13.79 -2.21
C GLU A 91 5.96 13.26 -3.43
N LYS A 92 6.84 14.11 -3.98
CA LYS A 92 7.72 13.75 -5.08
C LYS A 92 9.10 13.45 -4.54
N LEU A 93 9.64 12.27 -4.86
CA LEU A 93 11.02 11.91 -4.56
C LEU A 93 11.85 11.80 -5.84
N THR A 94 12.98 12.50 -5.88
CA THR A 94 13.90 12.46 -7.03
C THR A 94 14.91 11.32 -6.95
N ALA A 95 15.01 10.66 -5.81
CA ALA A 95 16.03 9.65 -5.55
C ALA A 95 15.89 8.40 -6.45
N TRP A 96 14.71 8.16 -7.02
CA TRP A 96 14.42 7.07 -7.96
C TRP A 96 14.43 7.49 -9.44
N ASN A 97 14.65 8.77 -9.78
CA ASN A 97 14.53 9.27 -11.16
C ASN A 97 15.40 8.53 -12.18
N THR A 98 16.55 8.01 -11.76
CA THR A 98 17.51 7.30 -12.62
C THR A 98 17.21 5.80 -12.77
N HIS A 99 16.13 5.30 -12.18
CA HIS A 99 15.81 3.87 -12.11
C HIS A 99 14.60 3.48 -12.98
N GLY A 100 14.20 4.36 -13.90
CA GLY A 100 13.05 4.17 -14.76
C GLY A 100 11.73 4.51 -14.09
N THR A 101 10.64 3.94 -14.61
CA THR A 101 9.30 4.14 -14.04
C THR A 101 9.18 3.46 -12.67
N TYR A 102 8.25 3.95 -11.87
CA TYR A 102 7.90 3.32 -10.60
C TYR A 102 6.39 3.37 -10.38
N GLU A 103 5.90 2.48 -9.52
CA GLU A 103 4.52 2.50 -9.06
C GLU A 103 4.43 3.20 -7.71
N ILE A 104 3.30 3.84 -7.42
CA ILE A 104 2.94 4.25 -6.08
C ILE A 104 1.63 3.54 -5.72
N HIS A 105 1.70 2.69 -4.70
CA HIS A 105 0.57 1.93 -4.17
C HIS A 105 -0.11 2.74 -3.07
N ILE A 106 -1.41 2.90 -3.18
CA ILE A 106 -2.26 3.65 -2.26
C ILE A 106 -3.23 2.66 -1.66
N ASN A 107 -3.05 2.30 -0.38
CA ASN A 107 -3.91 1.40 0.37
C ASN A 107 -4.24 1.99 1.73
N ALA A 108 -4.82 3.19 1.70
CA ALA A 108 -4.71 4.13 2.80
C ALA A 108 -6.05 4.75 3.16
N ALA A 109 -6.18 5.07 4.45
CA ALA A 109 -7.24 5.92 4.97
C ALA A 109 -6.77 7.38 5.06
N PHE A 110 -7.65 8.28 4.66
CA PHE A 110 -7.54 9.73 4.80
C PHE A 110 -8.59 10.15 5.81
N VAL A 111 -8.17 10.86 6.85
CA VAL A 111 -9.05 11.29 7.95
C VAL A 111 -9.12 12.81 8.02
N THR A 112 -10.19 13.36 8.56
CA THR A 112 -10.32 14.82 8.73
C THR A 112 -9.15 15.40 9.52
N ARG A 113 -8.49 16.41 8.94
CA ARG A 113 -7.43 17.16 9.64
C ARG A 113 -8.03 17.98 10.79
N GLY A 114 -7.47 17.81 11.98
CA GLY A 114 -7.87 18.61 13.15
C GLY A 114 -9.26 18.26 13.70
N TYR A 115 -9.69 17.01 13.57
CA TYR A 115 -10.92 16.51 14.17
C TYR A 115 -10.95 16.78 15.69
N ARG A 116 -12.06 17.34 16.19
CA ARG A 116 -12.28 17.68 17.62
C ARG A 116 -13.47 16.97 18.25
N GLY A 117 -14.05 15.99 17.55
CA GLY A 117 -15.14 15.19 18.09
C GLY A 117 -14.65 14.11 19.06
N THR A 118 -15.58 13.24 19.46
CA THR A 118 -15.25 12.10 20.32
C THR A 118 -14.82 10.90 19.49
N PHE A 119 -13.77 10.22 19.91
CA PHE A 119 -13.38 8.95 19.32
C PHE A 119 -14.14 7.80 20.00
N SER A 120 -14.67 6.89 19.19
CA SER A 120 -15.18 5.60 19.65
C SER A 120 -14.29 4.49 19.12
N GLN A 121 -14.10 3.46 19.92
CA GLN A 121 -13.34 2.29 19.49
C GLN A 121 -14.20 1.45 18.54
N THR A 122 -13.70 1.20 17.34
CA THR A 122 -14.33 0.25 16.42
C THR A 122 -14.10 -1.18 16.91
N PRO A 123 -15.14 -2.03 16.96
CA PRO A 123 -14.99 -3.44 17.28
C PRO A 123 -14.03 -4.15 16.33
N THR A 124 -13.25 -5.08 16.86
CA THR A 124 -12.32 -5.93 16.09
C THR A 124 -12.93 -7.30 15.86
N LYS A 125 -12.57 -7.94 14.75
CA LYS A 125 -12.98 -9.32 14.43
C LYS A 125 -11.77 -10.26 14.49
N SER A 126 -11.99 -11.47 15.01
CA SER A 126 -10.94 -12.48 15.10
C SER A 126 -10.75 -13.18 13.76
N LEU A 127 -9.49 -13.47 13.43
CA LEU A 127 -9.05 -14.24 12.28
C LEU A 127 -8.39 -15.53 12.74
N THR A 128 -8.47 -16.57 11.91
CA THR A 128 -7.76 -17.84 12.11
C THR A 128 -6.86 -18.11 10.93
N ILE A 129 -5.57 -18.34 11.17
CA ILE A 129 -4.63 -18.82 10.14
C ILE A 129 -4.90 -20.32 9.92
N LEU A 130 -5.11 -20.73 8.68
CA LEU A 130 -5.37 -22.13 8.34
C LEU A 130 -4.09 -22.95 8.14
N ASN A 131 -3.01 -22.33 7.67
CA ASN A 131 -1.72 -22.94 7.39
C ASN A 131 -0.63 -22.49 8.38
N THR A 132 -0.82 -22.87 9.64
CA THR A 132 0.04 -22.47 10.77
C THR A 132 1.46 -23.05 10.72
N ASP A 133 1.69 -24.03 9.84
CA ASP A 133 3.00 -24.60 9.54
C ASP A 133 3.89 -23.64 8.75
N ALA A 134 3.33 -22.63 8.09
CA ALA A 134 4.08 -21.59 7.37
C ALA A 134 3.94 -20.20 8.01
N PHE A 135 2.78 -19.89 8.61
CA PHE A 135 2.49 -18.55 9.13
C PHE A 135 2.01 -18.56 10.58
N LEU A 136 2.41 -17.55 11.35
CA LEU A 136 1.89 -17.33 12.70
C LEU A 136 1.95 -15.85 13.04
N PHE A 137 0.81 -15.28 13.47
CA PHE A 137 0.79 -13.91 13.99
C PHE A 137 1.38 -13.85 15.39
N SER A 138 2.18 -12.81 15.64
CA SER A 138 2.52 -12.36 16.99
C SER A 138 1.36 -11.54 17.55
N GLN A 139 0.97 -10.49 16.81
CA GLN A 139 -0.17 -9.64 17.12
C GLN A 139 -0.85 -9.22 15.82
N TYR A 140 -2.17 -9.03 15.88
CA TYR A 140 -2.90 -8.43 14.77
C TYR A 140 -4.09 -7.62 15.25
N ARG A 141 -4.56 -6.73 14.37
CA ARG A 141 -5.85 -6.06 14.51
C ARG A 141 -6.56 -6.09 13.17
N TYR A 142 -7.75 -6.66 13.18
CA TYR A 142 -8.63 -6.68 12.02
C TYR A 142 -9.95 -5.99 12.37
N VAL A 143 -10.34 -5.06 11.50
CA VAL A 143 -11.61 -4.35 11.55
C VAL A 143 -12.31 -4.57 10.21
N GLU A 144 -13.56 -5.00 10.30
CA GLU A 144 -14.45 -5.20 9.16
C GLU A 144 -15.65 -4.27 9.30
N LYS A 145 -15.86 -3.44 8.29
CA LYS A 145 -17.04 -2.56 8.11
C LYS A 145 -17.68 -2.91 6.79
N ASP A 146 -18.90 -2.44 6.54
CA ASP A 146 -19.64 -2.80 5.32
C ASP A 146 -18.90 -2.37 4.04
N ASP A 147 -18.26 -1.21 4.06
CA ASP A 147 -17.60 -0.63 2.88
C ASP A 147 -16.09 -0.86 2.81
N PHE A 148 -15.46 -1.25 3.92
CA PHE A 148 -14.00 -1.38 3.99
C PHE A 148 -13.52 -2.30 5.10
N VAL A 149 -12.27 -2.72 4.98
CA VAL A 149 -11.51 -3.39 6.02
C VAL A 149 -10.26 -2.60 6.38
N PHE A 150 -9.80 -2.75 7.62
CA PHE A 150 -8.47 -2.37 8.07
C PHE A 150 -7.79 -3.60 8.65
N PHE A 151 -6.58 -3.87 8.19
CA PHE A 151 -5.81 -5.01 8.69
C PHE A 151 -4.36 -4.63 8.92
N VAL A 152 -3.88 -4.94 10.12
CA VAL A 152 -2.48 -4.83 10.52
C VAL A 152 -2.07 -6.09 11.26
N ALA A 153 -0.89 -6.62 10.96
CA ALA A 153 -0.36 -7.80 11.63
C ALA A 153 1.16 -7.77 11.71
N THR A 154 1.68 -8.31 12.82
CA THR A 154 3.08 -8.73 12.96
C THR A 154 3.15 -10.25 13.04
N PHE A 155 4.26 -10.85 12.58
CA PHE A 155 4.39 -12.30 12.48
C PHE A 155 5.52 -12.83 13.37
N THR A 156 5.24 -13.91 14.09
CA THR A 156 6.28 -14.75 14.73
C THR A 156 6.81 -15.80 13.76
N LYS A 157 6.00 -16.19 12.77
CA LYS A 157 6.40 -17.14 11.74
C LYS A 157 5.93 -16.66 10.37
N PHE A 158 6.85 -16.68 9.44
CA PHE A 158 6.64 -16.34 8.05
C PHE A 158 7.59 -17.20 7.20
N PRO A 159 7.25 -17.54 5.94
CA PRO A 159 8.15 -18.17 4.98
C PRO A 159 9.58 -17.58 5.00
N ASP A 160 10.58 -18.34 5.43
CA ASP A 160 12.00 -17.98 5.37
C ASP A 160 12.75 -19.07 4.61
N TYR A 161 13.46 -18.68 3.56
CA TYR A 161 14.18 -19.60 2.71
C TYR A 161 15.55 -19.05 2.31
N ASN A 162 16.57 -19.91 2.41
CA ASN A 162 17.93 -19.60 2.01
C ASN A 162 18.11 -19.46 0.47
N THR A 163 17.09 -19.82 -0.31
CA THR A 163 17.07 -19.73 -1.77
C THR A 163 16.48 -18.41 -2.23
N GLN A 164 17.31 -17.61 -2.92
CA GLN A 164 16.94 -16.30 -3.48
C GLN A 164 15.78 -16.43 -4.46
N GLY A 165 14.66 -15.75 -4.18
CA GLY A 165 13.52 -15.69 -5.11
C GLY A 165 12.67 -16.96 -5.15
N GLN A 166 11.80 -17.12 -4.15
CA GLN A 166 10.90 -18.27 -4.00
C GLN A 166 9.43 -17.85 -3.88
N GLY A 167 8.53 -18.76 -4.25
CA GLY A 167 7.08 -18.60 -4.13
C GLY A 167 6.35 -19.34 -5.26
N PRO A 168 5.04 -19.14 -5.41
CA PRO A 168 4.20 -18.32 -4.54
C PRO A 168 4.00 -18.95 -3.15
N PHE A 169 3.89 -18.09 -2.14
CA PHE A 169 3.37 -18.44 -0.83
C PHE A 169 1.98 -17.85 -0.67
N THR A 170 1.12 -18.52 0.08
CA THR A 170 -0.22 -18.03 0.38
C THR A 170 -0.47 -18.14 1.88
N LEU A 171 -0.70 -17.03 2.56
CA LEU A 171 -1.29 -17.02 3.90
C LEU A 171 -2.80 -17.16 3.76
N GLU A 172 -3.40 -18.11 4.47
CA GLU A 172 -4.83 -18.41 4.39
C GLU A 172 -5.54 -18.03 5.69
N LEU A 173 -6.49 -17.09 5.62
CA LEU A 173 -7.25 -16.61 6.78
C LEU A 173 -8.73 -16.99 6.69
N SER A 174 -9.22 -17.65 7.73
CA SER A 174 -10.65 -17.77 8.00
C SER A 174 -11.16 -16.60 8.84
N GLY A 175 -12.38 -16.17 8.56
CA GLY A 175 -13.05 -15.05 9.23
C GLY A 175 -12.82 -13.68 8.58
N PHE A 176 -12.07 -13.61 7.48
CA PHE A 176 -11.87 -12.38 6.70
C PHE A 176 -13.07 -12.10 5.78
N ALA A 177 -13.26 -10.83 5.40
CA ALA A 177 -14.28 -10.41 4.43
C ALA A 177 -14.09 -11.08 3.07
N SER A 178 -15.19 -11.49 2.42
CA SER A 178 -15.18 -12.29 1.19
C SER A 178 -15.36 -11.47 -0.10
N ASP A 179 -15.18 -10.15 -0.01
CA ASP A 179 -15.36 -9.17 -1.08
C ASP A 179 -14.20 -8.15 -1.09
N VAL A 180 -12.98 -8.59 -0.79
CA VAL A 180 -11.78 -7.76 -0.75
C VAL A 180 -10.77 -8.26 -1.75
N LEU A 181 -10.33 -7.37 -2.65
CA LEU A 181 -9.22 -7.59 -3.56
C LEU A 181 -8.32 -6.35 -3.56
N VAL A 182 -7.07 -6.51 -3.11
CA VAL A 182 -6.09 -5.42 -3.05
C VAL A 182 -4.67 -5.93 -3.27
N GLU A 183 -3.85 -5.14 -3.97
CA GLU A 183 -2.40 -5.36 -4.04
C GLU A 183 -1.73 -4.56 -2.91
N ILE A 184 -0.89 -5.21 -2.11
CA ILE A 184 -0.17 -4.58 -1.00
C ILE A 184 1.34 -4.74 -1.18
N PRO A 185 2.13 -3.66 -1.06
CA PRO A 185 3.57 -3.78 -0.94
C PRO A 185 3.95 -4.41 0.40
N LEU A 186 4.86 -5.37 0.33
CA LEU A 186 5.40 -6.11 1.48
C LEU A 186 6.91 -5.85 1.55
N ILE A 187 7.40 -5.50 2.73
CA ILE A 187 8.84 -5.29 2.96
C ILE A 187 9.51 -6.66 3.09
N VAL A 188 10.58 -6.89 2.32
CA VAL A 188 11.37 -8.12 2.32
C VAL A 188 12.83 -7.79 2.61
N ASN A 189 13.61 -8.72 3.19
CA ASN A 189 15.05 -8.52 3.30
C ASN A 189 15.74 -9.03 2.05
N GLY A 190 16.78 -8.29 1.67
CA GLY A 190 17.77 -8.77 0.72
C GLY A 190 18.87 -9.57 1.42
N SER A 191 19.42 -10.57 0.73
CA SER A 191 20.57 -11.34 1.21
C SER A 191 21.90 -10.61 1.13
N VAL A 192 21.96 -9.49 0.41
CA VAL A 192 23.18 -8.73 0.17
C VAL A 192 22.95 -7.28 0.58
N TYR A 193 23.88 -6.76 1.38
CA TYR A 193 23.94 -5.32 1.65
C TYR A 193 24.40 -4.59 0.39
N VAL A 194 23.53 -3.72 -0.15
CA VAL A 194 23.85 -2.90 -1.32
C VAL A 194 24.26 -1.51 -0.84
N SER A 195 25.54 -1.18 -0.98
CA SER A 195 26.03 0.18 -0.68
C SER A 195 25.30 1.20 -1.56
N GLY A 196 24.78 2.26 -0.94
CA GLY A 196 23.98 3.27 -1.63
C GLY A 196 22.54 2.86 -1.94
N GLN A 197 22.04 1.77 -1.32
CA GLN A 197 20.62 1.39 -1.36
C GLN A 197 19.73 2.56 -0.95
N LYS A 198 18.65 2.76 -1.70
CA LYS A 198 17.61 3.75 -1.43
C LYS A 198 16.34 3.01 -1.08
N GLY A 199 15.82 3.22 0.12
CA GLY A 199 14.61 2.52 0.60
C GLY A 199 14.85 1.04 0.94
N SER A 200 13.76 0.30 1.12
CA SER A 200 13.76 -1.13 1.48
C SER A 200 13.39 -1.98 0.28
N MET A 201 13.84 -3.24 0.24
CA MET A 201 13.40 -4.19 -0.79
C MET A 201 11.92 -4.51 -0.56
N LEU A 202 11.13 -4.49 -1.63
CA LEU A 202 9.70 -4.76 -1.59
C LEU A 202 9.34 -5.90 -2.53
N THR A 203 8.31 -6.64 -2.16
CA THR A 203 7.50 -7.43 -3.09
C THR A 203 6.06 -6.95 -3.08
N ILE A 204 5.26 -7.40 -4.05
CA ILE A 204 3.83 -7.11 -4.09
C ILE A 204 3.09 -8.41 -3.75
N GLY A 205 2.25 -8.34 -2.74
CA GLY A 205 1.28 -9.39 -2.43
C GLY A 205 -0.10 -9.03 -2.93
N THR A 206 -0.87 -10.02 -3.37
CA THR A 206 -2.30 -9.88 -3.65
C THR A 206 -3.07 -10.44 -2.47
N PHE A 207 -3.91 -9.62 -1.86
CA PHE A 207 -4.83 -10.03 -0.82
C PHE A 207 -6.22 -10.20 -1.43
N ASP A 208 -6.70 -11.44 -1.48
CA ASP A 208 -7.98 -11.84 -2.06
C ASP A 208 -8.77 -12.65 -1.02
N ASN A 209 -9.80 -12.04 -0.45
CA ASN A 209 -10.80 -12.71 0.41
C ASN A 209 -10.22 -13.54 1.58
N GLY A 210 -9.16 -13.03 2.21
CA GLY A 210 -8.47 -13.71 3.31
C GLY A 210 -7.18 -14.42 2.89
N ASN A 211 -6.88 -14.48 1.59
CA ASN A 211 -5.67 -15.10 1.07
C ASN A 211 -4.65 -14.03 0.66
N LEU A 212 -3.51 -13.96 1.34
CA LEU A 212 -2.38 -13.13 0.90
C LEU A 212 -1.40 -14.00 0.11
N THR A 213 -1.35 -13.81 -1.21
CA THR A 213 -0.43 -14.51 -2.10
C THR A 213 0.70 -13.60 -2.55
N PHE A 214 1.95 -14.05 -2.46
CA PHE A 214 3.12 -13.28 -2.86
C PHE A 214 4.30 -14.22 -3.22
N SER A 215 5.32 -13.66 -3.86
CA SER A 215 6.61 -14.35 -4.08
C SER A 215 7.75 -13.42 -3.67
N TYR A 216 8.84 -13.99 -3.18
CA TYR A 216 10.08 -13.27 -3.00
C TYR A 216 10.70 -12.94 -4.36
N PRO A 217 11.11 -11.68 -4.62
CA PRO A 217 11.89 -11.36 -5.79
C PRO A 217 13.28 -12.01 -5.70
N ALA A 218 13.98 -12.11 -6.82
CA ALA A 218 15.38 -12.49 -6.82
C ALA A 218 16.17 -11.56 -5.89
N GLY A 219 17.03 -12.12 -5.03
CA GLY A 219 17.77 -11.35 -4.04
C GLY A 219 17.10 -11.30 -2.65
N ALA A 220 15.82 -11.67 -2.54
CA ALA A 220 15.11 -11.76 -1.26
C ALA A 220 15.10 -13.18 -0.67
N THR A 221 15.17 -13.25 0.65
CA THR A 221 15.23 -14.50 1.43
C THR A 221 14.02 -14.69 2.34
N ASP A 222 13.57 -13.60 2.95
CA ASP A 222 12.51 -13.56 3.94
C ASP A 222 11.83 -12.18 3.94
N MET A 223 10.81 -12.04 4.78
CA MET A 223 10.19 -10.74 5.04
C MET A 223 11.08 -9.86 5.91
N GLY A 224 11.05 -8.56 5.65
CA GLY A 224 11.85 -7.59 6.40
C GLY A 224 11.21 -7.10 7.69
N GLY A 225 12.06 -6.58 8.57
CA GLY A 225 11.64 -5.75 9.71
C GLY A 225 11.72 -6.35 11.12
N GLU A 226 12.48 -7.42 11.37
CA GLU A 226 12.58 -8.08 12.70
C GLU A 226 11.18 -8.36 13.29
N ASP A 227 10.48 -9.34 12.70
CA ASP A 227 9.03 -9.59 12.72
C ASP A 227 8.34 -8.94 11.51
N SER A 228 7.86 -9.79 10.57
CA SER A 228 7.21 -9.31 9.35
C SER A 228 6.02 -8.42 9.72
N PHE A 229 5.84 -7.31 9.02
CA PHE A 229 4.74 -6.38 9.27
C PHE A 229 4.05 -6.01 7.97
N PHE A 230 2.71 -5.99 7.97
CA PHE A 230 1.95 -5.24 6.99
C PHE A 230 0.79 -4.49 7.64
N ASN A 231 0.37 -3.42 6.98
CA ASN A 231 -0.75 -2.55 7.37
C ASN A 231 -1.41 -2.04 6.09
N PHE A 232 -2.72 -2.23 5.96
CA PHE A 232 -3.48 -1.65 4.87
C PHE A 232 -4.94 -1.38 5.25
N PHE A 233 -5.54 -0.45 4.53
CA PHE A 233 -6.98 -0.35 4.37
C PHE A 233 -7.36 -0.95 3.01
N ALA A 234 -8.52 -1.59 2.90
CA ALA A 234 -9.06 -2.04 1.62
C ALA A 234 -10.57 -1.81 1.51
N VAL A 235 -11.02 -1.22 0.40
CA VAL A 235 -12.43 -1.08 0.05
C VAL A 235 -13.01 -2.45 -0.29
N ARG A 236 -14.23 -2.70 0.19
CA ARG A 236 -15.02 -3.91 -0.07
C ARG A 236 -15.90 -3.72 -1.30
N GLY A 237 -16.15 -4.80 -2.03
CA GLY A 237 -16.94 -4.82 -3.27
C GLY A 237 -16.12 -4.91 -4.55
#